data_AF-A0A7W6GKF5-F1
#
_entry.id   AF-A0A7W6GKF5-F1
#
_cell.length_a   1.000
_cell.length_b   1.000
_cell.length_c   1.000
_cell.angle_alpha   90.00
_cell.angle_beta   90.00
_cell.angle_gamma   90.00
#
_symmetry.space_group_name_H-M   'P 1'
#
loop_
_entity.id
_entity.type
_entity.pdbx_description
1 polymer ?
#
loop_
_entity_poly.entity_id
_entity_poly.type
_entity_poly.pdbx_seq_one_letter_code
_entity_poly.pdbx_strand_id
1 'polypeptide(L)'
;MQSQKDTSAQDAESTAIAVLAWLAGEPELLSRFLSLTGMDPAGLRAAAGDRGFLSGLLDFLMGHEPTLMAFCEATGATPERVGAGACAAVGRGCCGRLVMTAQSNIVPPGIVPPGTVPLDHIRLADRPLLVCDVDEVVLEYLSPLDAFLRSRGHELLPRSFRLHGNIVDSQTGEAVLDAAIKALQEDFFATQDEWQKPAELAVETLAALGKDADIVFLTAMPPRHAEVRRRLLHRFGLDFPMVATETAKGPVVRALHGGRPLPLAFVDDIHSNHHSVREHVPDALLLRLMANQVFLAMAPDPGEHIIPAHDWRDAERRIRAHFESFAGR
;
A
#
# COMPACT_ATOMS: atom_id res chain seq x y z
N MET A 1 -14.30 -45.66 2.43
CA MET A 1 -14.61 -44.21 2.52
C MET A 1 -13.57 -43.37 3.26
N GLN A 2 -12.68 -43.96 4.08
CA GLN A 2 -11.63 -43.20 4.78
C GLN A 2 -10.50 -42.73 3.84
N SER A 3 -10.07 -43.60 2.90
CA SER A 3 -8.90 -43.34 2.03
C SER A 3 -9.04 -42.20 1.02
N GLN A 4 -10.25 -41.79 0.61
CA GLN A 4 -10.45 -40.67 -0.33
C GLN A 4 -10.50 -39.31 0.38
N LYS A 5 -10.94 -39.30 1.64
CA LYS A 5 -11.06 -38.08 2.46
C LYS A 5 -9.69 -37.61 2.96
N ASP A 6 -8.78 -38.56 3.20
CA ASP A 6 -7.40 -38.28 3.59
C ASP A 6 -6.58 -37.73 2.40
N THR A 7 -6.76 -38.27 1.19
CA THR A 7 -6.10 -37.74 -0.03
C THR A 7 -6.55 -36.32 -0.37
N SER A 8 -7.86 -36.03 -0.35
CA SER A 8 -8.37 -34.68 -0.66
C SER A 8 -7.91 -33.62 0.35
N ALA A 9 -7.76 -34.01 1.62
CA ALA A 9 -7.29 -33.10 2.66
C ALA A 9 -5.77 -32.86 2.56
N GLN A 10 -5.01 -33.88 2.17
CA GLN A 10 -3.57 -33.77 1.89
C GLN A 10 -3.29 -32.90 0.65
N ASP A 11 -4.14 -32.99 -0.39
CA ASP A 11 -4.05 -32.15 -1.59
C ASP A 11 -4.39 -30.67 -1.30
N ALA A 12 -5.37 -30.43 -0.41
CA ALA A 12 -5.71 -29.09 0.04
C ALA A 12 -4.58 -28.44 0.85
N GLU A 13 -3.99 -29.21 1.77
CA GLU A 13 -2.86 -28.76 2.59
C GLU A 13 -1.62 -28.46 1.74
N SER A 14 -1.32 -29.34 0.79
CA SER A 14 -0.24 -29.13 -0.20
C SER A 14 -0.46 -27.86 -1.03
N THR A 15 -1.71 -27.61 -1.45
CA THR A 15 -2.07 -26.40 -2.20
C THR A 15 -1.93 -25.15 -1.34
N ALA A 16 -2.38 -25.17 -0.08
CA ALA A 16 -2.25 -24.04 0.83
C ALA A 16 -0.78 -23.72 1.17
N ILE A 17 0.07 -24.74 1.33
CA ILE A 17 1.51 -24.57 1.51
C ILE A 17 2.14 -23.91 0.27
N ALA A 18 1.74 -24.33 -0.94
CA ALA A 18 2.21 -23.69 -2.17
C ALA A 18 1.80 -22.21 -2.25
N VAL A 19 0.59 -21.87 -1.80
CA VAL A 19 0.12 -20.48 -1.70
C VAL A 19 0.95 -19.68 -0.71
N LEU A 20 1.25 -20.23 0.48
CA LEU A 20 2.13 -19.56 1.45
C LEU A 20 3.54 -19.35 0.90
N ALA A 21 4.11 -20.35 0.24
CA ALA A 21 5.43 -20.27 -0.36
C ALA A 21 5.49 -19.20 -1.45
N TRP A 22 4.44 -19.10 -2.28
CA TRP A 22 4.31 -18.04 -3.28
C TRP A 22 4.14 -16.65 -2.65
N LEU A 23 3.24 -16.50 -1.67
CA LEU A 23 3.04 -15.24 -0.95
C LEU A 23 4.31 -14.77 -0.24
N ALA A 24 5.13 -15.69 0.28
CA ALA A 24 6.41 -15.33 0.91
C ALA A 24 7.40 -14.67 -0.08
N GLY A 25 7.24 -14.91 -1.38
CA GLY A 25 7.99 -14.25 -2.45
C GLY A 25 7.34 -12.98 -3.01
N GLU A 26 6.14 -12.61 -2.52
CA GLU A 26 5.34 -11.46 -2.98
C GLU A 26 5.05 -10.50 -1.80
N PRO A 27 6.00 -9.61 -1.44
CA PRO A 27 5.95 -8.82 -0.22
C PRO A 27 4.71 -7.94 -0.07
N GLU A 28 4.23 -7.35 -1.17
CA GLU A 28 3.06 -6.47 -1.19
C GLU A 28 1.77 -7.26 -0.95
N LEU A 29 1.65 -8.45 -1.56
CA LEU A 29 0.52 -9.35 -1.36
C LEU A 29 0.53 -9.96 0.04
N LEU A 30 1.71 -10.31 0.56
CA LEU A 30 1.88 -10.76 1.93
C LEU A 30 1.49 -9.67 2.93
N SER A 31 1.92 -8.43 2.70
CA SER A 31 1.54 -7.29 3.53
C SER A 31 0.02 -7.05 3.51
N ARG A 32 -0.61 -7.14 2.35
CA ARG A 32 -2.08 -7.08 2.21
C ARG A 32 -2.76 -8.23 2.97
N PHE A 33 -2.26 -9.45 2.83
CA PHE A 33 -2.78 -10.62 3.53
C PHE A 33 -2.69 -10.47 5.06
N LEU A 34 -1.52 -10.07 5.57
CA LEU A 34 -1.30 -9.81 7.00
C LEU A 34 -2.23 -8.70 7.52
N SER A 35 -2.39 -7.62 6.74
CA SER A 35 -3.28 -6.50 7.09
C SER A 35 -4.75 -6.92 7.17
N LEU A 36 -5.22 -7.73 6.22
CA LEU A 36 -6.63 -8.17 6.16
C LEU A 36 -6.94 -9.26 7.20
N THR A 37 -5.96 -10.07 7.55
CA THR A 37 -6.12 -11.16 8.52
C THR A 37 -5.81 -10.74 9.97
N GLY A 38 -5.19 -9.57 10.16
CA GLY A 38 -4.74 -9.09 11.47
C GLY A 38 -3.56 -9.88 12.05
N MET A 39 -2.83 -10.62 11.22
CA MET A 39 -1.65 -11.38 11.62
C MET A 39 -0.37 -10.56 11.43
N ASP A 40 0.63 -10.83 12.26
CA ASP A 40 2.01 -10.38 12.07
C ASP A 40 2.87 -11.53 11.48
N PRO A 41 4.12 -11.25 11.02
CA PRO A 41 4.97 -12.30 10.45
C PRO A 41 5.32 -13.44 11.42
N ALA A 42 5.33 -13.17 12.74
CA ALA A 42 5.58 -14.17 13.76
C ALA A 42 4.37 -15.11 13.95
N GLY A 43 3.18 -14.52 14.03
CA GLY A 43 1.88 -15.21 14.08
C GLY A 43 1.63 -16.02 12.83
N LEU A 44 2.04 -15.54 11.65
CA LEU A 44 1.99 -16.30 10.40
C LEU A 44 2.78 -17.61 10.49
N ARG A 45 4.01 -17.58 11.03
CA ARG A 45 4.83 -18.80 11.20
C ARG A 45 4.21 -19.78 12.19
N ALA A 46 3.57 -19.28 13.24
CA ALA A 46 2.87 -20.11 14.21
C ALA A 46 1.58 -20.72 13.63
N ALA A 47 0.87 -19.96 12.78
CA ALA A 47 -0.38 -20.36 12.15
C ALA A 47 -0.18 -21.25 10.92
N ALA A 48 1.00 -21.27 10.30
CA ALA A 48 1.30 -22.07 9.10
C ALA A 48 1.11 -23.59 9.30
N GLY A 49 1.13 -24.08 10.55
CA GLY A 49 0.82 -25.47 10.89
C GLY A 49 -0.65 -25.74 11.25
N ASP A 50 -1.51 -24.72 11.27
CA ASP A 50 -2.93 -24.85 11.62
C ASP A 50 -3.79 -25.05 10.36
N ARG A 51 -4.61 -26.10 10.36
CA ARG A 51 -5.52 -26.42 9.26
C ARG A 51 -6.61 -25.36 9.10
N GLY A 52 -7.03 -24.74 10.20
CA GLY A 52 -8.02 -23.64 10.17
C GLY A 52 -7.47 -22.43 9.43
N PHE A 53 -6.24 -22.04 9.73
CA PHE A 53 -5.52 -21.00 9.01
C PHE A 53 -5.34 -21.30 7.51
N LEU A 54 -4.90 -22.51 7.15
CA LEU A 54 -4.72 -22.89 5.73
C LEU A 54 -6.03 -22.82 4.94
N SER A 55 -7.15 -23.13 5.58
CA SER A 55 -8.49 -22.97 4.99
C SER A 55 -8.83 -21.50 4.73
N GLY A 56 -8.61 -20.63 5.72
CA GLY A 56 -8.82 -19.18 5.57
C GLY A 56 -7.91 -18.53 4.53
N LEU A 57 -6.69 -19.06 4.35
CA LEU A 57 -5.77 -18.63 3.30
C LEU A 57 -6.29 -18.95 1.89
N LEU A 58 -6.84 -20.14 1.69
CA LEU A 58 -7.41 -20.53 0.40
C LEU A 58 -8.68 -19.73 0.09
N ASP A 59 -9.51 -19.46 1.10
CA ASP A 59 -10.66 -18.56 0.98
C ASP A 59 -10.24 -17.12 0.63
N PHE A 60 -9.17 -16.60 1.24
CA PHE A 60 -8.61 -15.30 0.90
C PHE A 60 -8.17 -15.24 -0.56
N LEU A 61 -7.44 -16.25 -1.03
CA LEU A 61 -6.96 -16.31 -2.40
C LEU A 61 -8.14 -16.39 -3.38
N MET A 62 -9.16 -17.18 -3.07
CA MET A 62 -10.38 -17.30 -3.86
C MET A 62 -11.26 -16.04 -3.84
N GLY A 63 -11.18 -15.23 -2.79
CA GLY A 63 -11.93 -13.99 -2.65
C GLY A 63 -11.45 -12.84 -3.56
N HIS A 64 -10.31 -13.00 -4.23
CA HIS A 64 -9.73 -11.98 -5.09
C HIS A 64 -9.16 -12.56 -6.39
N GLU A 65 -9.99 -12.53 -7.43
CA GLU A 65 -9.70 -13.12 -8.75
C GLU A 65 -8.33 -12.73 -9.34
N PRO A 66 -7.86 -11.46 -9.30
CA PRO A 66 -6.53 -11.13 -9.81
C PRO A 66 -5.39 -11.84 -9.07
N THR A 67 -5.50 -12.03 -7.75
CA THR A 67 -4.48 -12.72 -6.95
C THR A 67 -4.51 -14.22 -7.20
N LEU A 68 -5.70 -14.80 -7.36
CA LEU A 68 -5.86 -16.20 -7.77
C LEU A 68 -5.22 -16.46 -9.13
N MET A 69 -5.47 -15.60 -10.12
CA MET A 69 -4.89 -15.76 -11.45
C MET A 69 -3.38 -15.59 -11.46
N ALA A 70 -2.84 -14.62 -10.71
CA ALA A 70 -1.39 -14.44 -10.55
C ALA A 70 -0.71 -15.66 -9.90
N PHE A 71 -1.34 -16.26 -8.89
CA PHE A 71 -0.86 -17.51 -8.28
C PHE A 71 -0.88 -18.68 -9.28
N CYS A 72 -1.97 -18.83 -10.03
CA CYS A 72 -2.11 -19.88 -11.04
C CYS A 72 -1.06 -19.76 -12.16
N GLU A 73 -0.79 -18.54 -12.61
CA GLU A 73 0.24 -18.25 -13.62
C GLU A 73 1.65 -18.58 -13.08
N ALA A 74 1.95 -18.17 -11.84
CA ALA A 74 3.26 -18.38 -11.24
C ALA A 74 3.57 -19.84 -10.89
N THR A 75 2.55 -20.64 -10.56
CA THR A 75 2.74 -22.00 -10.04
C THR A 75 2.32 -23.10 -11.01
N GLY A 76 1.68 -22.74 -12.13
CA GLY A 76 1.06 -23.70 -13.05
C GLY A 76 -0.14 -24.45 -12.46
N ALA A 77 -0.65 -24.01 -11.31
CA ALA A 77 -1.89 -24.51 -10.73
C ALA A 77 -3.08 -24.00 -11.54
N THR A 78 -4.15 -24.79 -11.64
CA THR A 78 -5.40 -24.32 -12.24
C THR A 78 -6.33 -23.75 -11.17
N PRO A 79 -7.18 -22.75 -11.48
CA PRO A 79 -8.17 -22.22 -10.55
C PRO A 79 -9.08 -23.31 -9.97
N GLU A 80 -9.41 -24.33 -10.75
CA GLU A 80 -10.24 -25.47 -10.32
C GLU A 80 -9.53 -26.30 -9.25
N ARG A 81 -8.20 -26.47 -9.36
CA ARG A 81 -7.39 -27.18 -8.35
C ARG A 81 -7.33 -26.40 -7.05
N VAL A 82 -7.20 -25.07 -7.11
CA VAL A 82 -7.23 -24.20 -5.92
C VAL A 82 -8.61 -24.23 -5.27
N GLY A 83 -9.68 -24.14 -6.08
CA GLY A 83 -11.06 -24.24 -5.61
C GLY A 83 -11.41 -25.59 -5.01
N ALA A 84 -10.88 -26.69 -5.56
CA ALA A 84 -11.00 -28.02 -4.97
C ALA A 84 -10.30 -28.10 -3.60
N GLY A 85 -9.12 -27.49 -3.48
CA GLY A 85 -8.39 -27.36 -2.21
C GLY A 85 -9.19 -26.59 -1.15
N ALA A 86 -9.75 -25.43 -1.50
CA ALA A 86 -10.56 -24.63 -0.58
C ALA A 86 -11.81 -25.37 -0.12
N CYS A 87 -12.53 -26.00 -1.05
CA CYS A 87 -13.71 -26.82 -0.74
C CYS A 87 -13.38 -27.98 0.21
N ALA A 88 -12.24 -28.65 -0.01
CA ALA A 88 -11.79 -29.74 0.84
C ALA A 88 -11.34 -29.25 2.23
N ALA A 89 -10.77 -28.04 2.34
CA ALA A 89 -10.32 -27.45 3.60
C ALA A 89 -11.49 -26.94 4.48
N VAL A 90 -12.57 -26.45 3.89
CA VAL A 90 -13.74 -25.91 4.62
C VAL A 90 -14.74 -27.01 5.03
N GLY A 91 -14.66 -28.21 4.44
CA GLY A 91 -15.55 -29.33 4.75
C GLY A 91 -17.03 -29.08 4.40
N ARG A 92 -17.32 -28.03 3.63
CA ARG A 92 -18.67 -27.69 3.16
C ARG A 92 -18.83 -28.18 1.72
N GLY A 93 -19.83 -29.02 1.49
CA GLY A 93 -20.25 -29.37 0.14
C GLY A 93 -20.69 -28.11 -0.61
N CYS A 94 -20.14 -27.90 -1.80
CA CYS A 94 -20.53 -26.82 -2.70
C CYS A 94 -22.04 -26.87 -3.01
N CYS A 95 -22.79 -25.86 -2.54
CA CYS A 95 -23.93 -25.33 -3.27
C CYS A 95 -24.37 -23.96 -2.70
N GLY A 96 -24.36 -22.92 -3.54
CA GLY A 96 -25.17 -21.72 -3.35
C GLY A 96 -24.45 -20.45 -2.90
N ARG A 97 -24.21 -19.56 -3.88
CA ARG A 97 -24.26 -18.08 -3.80
C ARG A 97 -24.26 -17.48 -2.38
N LEU A 98 -23.08 -17.12 -1.86
CA LEU A 98 -23.00 -16.32 -0.63
C LEU A 98 -23.18 -14.84 -0.97
N VAL A 99 -24.35 -14.33 -0.64
CA VAL A 99 -24.62 -12.91 -0.44
C VAL A 99 -23.92 -12.52 0.87
N MET A 100 -22.86 -11.71 0.81
CA MET A 100 -22.33 -11.05 2.00
C MET A 100 -23.32 -9.96 2.43
N THR A 101 -24.03 -10.20 3.52
CA THR A 101 -24.67 -9.13 4.29
C THR A 101 -23.70 -8.67 5.36
N ALA A 102 -23.30 -7.40 5.28
CA ALA A 102 -22.57 -6.72 6.33
C ALA A 102 -23.47 -6.61 7.57
N GLN A 103 -23.02 -7.15 8.71
CA GLN A 103 -23.56 -6.81 10.01
C GLN A 103 -22.43 -6.43 10.97
N SER A 104 -22.33 -5.12 11.19
CA SER A 104 -22.27 -4.48 12.50
C SER A 104 -21.28 -5.03 13.53
N ASN A 105 -20.04 -4.50 13.52
CA ASN A 105 -19.20 -4.49 14.72
C ASN A 105 -19.38 -3.17 15.48
N ILE A 106 -20.11 -3.24 16.58
CA ILE A 106 -20.13 -2.20 17.63
C ILE A 106 -18.89 -2.46 18.51
N VAL A 107 -17.88 -1.60 18.42
CA VAL A 107 -16.71 -1.61 19.32
C VAL A 107 -17.03 -0.74 20.54
N PRO A 108 -16.87 -1.23 21.78
CA PRO A 108 -17.08 -0.42 22.99
C PRO A 108 -16.04 0.72 23.09
N PRO A 109 -16.41 1.89 23.65
CA PRO A 109 -15.50 3.03 23.74
C PRO A 109 -14.36 2.75 24.73
N GLY A 110 -13.11 2.85 24.27
CA GLY A 110 -11.93 2.92 25.13
C GLY A 110 -10.81 1.92 24.87
N ILE A 111 -10.91 1.04 23.86
CA ILE A 111 -9.80 0.17 23.45
C ILE A 111 -9.45 0.48 21.99
N VAL A 112 -8.35 1.19 21.79
CA VAL A 112 -7.75 1.41 20.46
C VAL A 112 -7.07 0.10 20.06
N PRO A 113 -7.51 -0.61 19.01
CA PRO A 113 -6.89 -1.88 18.64
C PRO A 113 -5.40 -1.69 18.29
N PRO A 114 -4.54 -2.68 18.57
CA PRO A 114 -3.16 -2.65 18.08
C PRO A 114 -3.18 -2.57 16.55
N GLY A 115 -2.49 -1.57 15.99
CA GLY A 115 -2.53 -1.24 14.55
C GLY A 115 -3.35 0.00 14.19
N THR A 116 -4.00 0.67 15.15
CA THR A 116 -4.65 1.96 14.87
C THR A 116 -3.62 3.08 14.84
N VAL A 117 -3.51 3.77 13.70
CA VAL A 117 -2.62 4.92 13.55
C VAL A 117 -3.17 6.09 14.37
N PRO A 118 -2.39 6.71 15.27
CA PRO A 118 -2.87 7.85 16.05
C PRO A 118 -3.12 9.05 15.15
N LEU A 119 -4.33 9.61 15.20
CA LEU A 119 -4.76 10.77 14.40
C LEU A 119 -5.16 11.98 15.26
N ASP A 120 -5.06 11.86 16.58
CA ASP A 120 -5.54 12.87 17.54
C ASP A 120 -4.81 14.22 17.44
N HIS A 121 -3.63 14.26 16.81
CA HIS A 121 -2.87 15.48 16.55
C HIS A 121 -3.30 16.18 15.26
N ILE A 122 -4.14 15.56 14.42
CA ILE A 122 -4.65 16.15 13.19
C ILE A 122 -5.93 16.94 13.52
N ARG A 123 -6.01 18.17 13.01
CA ARG A 123 -7.18 19.05 13.14
C ARG A 123 -7.57 19.50 11.74
N LEU A 124 -8.75 19.07 11.32
CA LEU A 124 -9.31 19.41 10.01
C LEU A 124 -10.44 20.42 10.21
N ALA A 125 -10.55 21.38 9.29
CA ALA A 125 -11.62 22.34 9.21
C ALA A 125 -12.78 21.79 8.33
N ASP A 126 -13.86 22.57 8.24
CA ASP A 126 -15.00 22.26 7.38
C ASP A 126 -14.72 22.68 5.93
N ARG A 127 -13.71 22.05 5.32
CA ARG A 127 -13.23 22.32 3.96
C ARG A 127 -12.76 21.02 3.27
N PRO A 128 -12.61 21.00 1.93
CA PRO A 128 -12.08 19.85 1.20
C PRO A 128 -10.80 19.28 1.81
N LEU A 129 -10.60 17.96 1.69
CA LEU A 129 -9.39 17.28 2.17
C LEU A 129 -8.53 16.81 1.00
N LEU A 130 -7.26 17.23 1.00
CA LEU A 130 -6.22 16.67 0.17
C LEU A 130 -5.29 15.82 1.04
N VAL A 131 -5.16 14.54 0.71
CA VAL A 131 -4.16 13.65 1.31
C VAL A 131 -3.09 13.35 0.26
N CYS A 132 -1.83 13.59 0.60
CA CYS A 132 -0.71 13.34 -0.31
C CYS A 132 0.27 12.34 0.32
N ASP A 133 0.73 11.37 -0.47
CA ASP A 133 2.00 10.74 -0.17
C ASP A 133 3.13 11.75 -0.20
N VAL A 134 4.24 11.42 0.45
CA VAL A 134 5.41 12.26 0.49
C VAL A 134 6.47 11.78 -0.48
N ASP A 135 6.88 10.51 -0.38
CA ASP A 135 7.98 9.97 -1.15
C ASP A 135 7.57 9.83 -2.62
N GLU A 136 8.41 10.34 -3.52
CA GLU A 136 8.21 10.39 -4.97
C GLU A 136 7.01 11.23 -5.47
N VAL A 137 6.32 11.93 -4.56
CA VAL A 137 5.19 12.82 -4.83
C VAL A 137 5.49 14.25 -4.41
N VAL A 138 5.71 14.48 -3.12
CA VAL A 138 6.03 15.80 -2.55
C VAL A 138 7.53 16.03 -2.51
N LEU A 139 8.28 14.98 -2.17
CA LEU A 139 9.73 14.93 -2.19
C LEU A 139 10.19 13.97 -3.28
N GLU A 140 11.29 14.28 -3.95
CA GLU A 140 11.99 13.26 -4.74
C GLU A 140 12.48 12.15 -3.80
N TYR A 141 12.30 10.89 -4.19
CA TYR A 141 12.73 9.75 -3.41
C TYR A 141 13.78 8.92 -4.16
N LEU A 142 13.51 8.55 -5.40
CA LEU A 142 14.35 7.64 -6.19
C LEU A 142 15.72 8.24 -6.52
N SER A 143 15.77 9.50 -6.94
CA SER A 143 17.04 10.15 -7.28
C SER A 143 17.93 10.38 -6.03
N PRO A 144 17.40 10.90 -4.90
CA PRO A 144 18.12 10.93 -3.64
C PRO A 144 18.54 9.55 -3.12
N LEU A 145 17.68 8.54 -3.24
CA LEU A 145 17.99 7.17 -2.83
C LEU A 145 19.13 6.59 -3.66
N ASP A 146 19.14 6.77 -4.99
CA ASP A 146 20.25 6.31 -5.84
C ASP A 146 21.56 7.00 -5.46
N ALA A 147 21.54 8.32 -5.19
CA ALA A 147 22.73 9.04 -4.72
C ALA A 147 23.24 8.50 -3.38
N PHE A 148 22.33 8.22 -2.44
CA PHE A 148 22.66 7.57 -1.16
C PHE A 148 23.26 6.17 -1.37
N LEU A 149 22.63 5.34 -2.19
CA LEU A 149 23.09 3.99 -2.51
C LEU A 149 24.50 4.03 -3.12
N ARG A 150 24.78 4.95 -4.05
CA ARG A 150 26.11 5.14 -4.64
C ARG A 150 27.15 5.51 -3.61
N SER A 151 26.79 6.34 -2.61
CA SER A 151 27.69 6.66 -1.50
C SER A 151 28.04 5.43 -0.63
N ARG A 152 27.21 4.37 -0.70
CA ARG A 152 27.39 3.10 0.00
C ARG A 152 27.92 1.97 -0.90
N GLY A 153 28.30 2.25 -2.15
CA GLY A 153 28.82 1.24 -3.08
C GLY A 153 27.74 0.41 -3.79
N HIS A 154 26.51 0.92 -3.86
CA HIS A 154 25.39 0.30 -4.54
C HIS A 154 24.84 1.21 -5.66
N GLU A 155 24.05 0.65 -6.57
CA GLU A 155 23.41 1.40 -7.64
C GLU A 155 21.96 0.94 -7.84
N LEU A 156 21.05 1.89 -8.07
CA LEU A 156 19.67 1.60 -8.45
C LEU A 156 19.56 1.56 -9.99
N LEU A 157 19.26 0.39 -10.53
CA LEU A 157 19.08 0.19 -11.97
C LEU A 157 17.60 0.27 -12.36
N PRO A 158 17.20 1.12 -13.33
CA PRO A 158 15.82 1.24 -13.77
C PRO A 158 15.43 0.10 -14.70
N ARG A 159 15.34 -1.13 -14.18
CA ARG A 159 14.96 -2.34 -14.96
C ARG A 159 13.47 -2.68 -14.84
N SER A 160 12.84 -2.23 -13.77
CA SER A 160 11.43 -2.45 -13.47
C SER A 160 10.92 -1.36 -12.52
N PHE A 161 9.61 -1.34 -12.24
CA PHE A 161 9.02 -0.42 -11.28
C PHE A 161 9.28 -0.76 -9.80
N ARG A 162 10.13 -1.77 -9.50
CA ARG A 162 10.43 -2.22 -8.14
C ARG A 162 11.79 -1.70 -7.65
N LEU A 163 11.99 -1.62 -6.33
CA LEU A 163 13.33 -1.42 -5.76
C LEU A 163 14.09 -2.75 -5.62
N HIS A 164 13.39 -3.79 -5.15
CA HIS A 164 13.94 -5.13 -5.00
C HIS A 164 14.34 -5.72 -6.37
N GLY A 165 15.54 -6.31 -6.45
CA GLY A 165 16.13 -6.81 -7.69
C GLY A 165 16.70 -5.74 -8.62
N ASN A 166 16.41 -4.46 -8.37
CA ASN A 166 16.95 -3.33 -9.14
C ASN A 166 18.16 -2.68 -8.46
N ILE A 167 18.32 -2.84 -7.14
CA ILE A 167 19.51 -2.39 -6.43
C ILE A 167 20.61 -3.45 -6.56
N VAL A 168 21.76 -3.04 -7.07
CA VAL A 168 22.93 -3.93 -7.30
C VAL A 168 24.17 -3.41 -6.57
N ASP A 169 25.09 -4.32 -6.27
CA ASP A 169 26.45 -3.96 -5.86
C ASP A 169 27.22 -3.34 -7.04
N SER A 170 27.87 -2.19 -6.82
CA SER A 170 28.54 -1.45 -7.90
C SER A 170 29.81 -2.15 -8.42
N GLN A 171 30.40 -3.08 -7.66
CA GLN A 171 31.61 -3.80 -8.06
C GLN A 171 31.26 -5.11 -8.77
N THR A 172 30.34 -5.88 -8.22
CA THR A 172 29.98 -7.21 -8.76
C THR A 172 28.84 -7.17 -9.77
N GLY A 173 27.99 -6.13 -9.71
CA GLY A 173 26.76 -6.04 -10.50
C GLY A 173 25.66 -7.00 -10.06
N GLU A 174 25.86 -7.72 -8.95
CA GLU A 174 24.90 -8.66 -8.40
C GLU A 174 23.79 -7.94 -7.62
N ALA A 175 22.58 -8.49 -7.64
CA ALA A 175 21.45 -7.94 -6.90
C ALA A 175 21.70 -8.00 -5.39
N VAL A 176 21.45 -6.89 -4.70
CA VAL A 176 21.57 -6.81 -3.24
C VAL A 176 20.43 -7.60 -2.60
N LEU A 177 20.77 -8.37 -1.55
CA LEU A 177 19.79 -9.15 -0.79
C LEU A 177 18.78 -8.24 -0.08
N ASP A 178 17.53 -8.70 0.03
CA ASP A 178 16.43 -7.92 0.62
C ASP A 178 16.72 -7.42 2.04
N ALA A 179 17.40 -8.23 2.86
CA ALA A 179 17.76 -7.84 4.22
C ALA A 179 18.72 -6.63 4.23
N ALA A 180 19.65 -6.57 3.28
CA ALA A 180 20.56 -5.44 3.13
C ALA A 180 19.85 -4.22 2.54
N ILE A 181 18.93 -4.40 1.58
CA ILE A 181 18.07 -3.31 1.08
C ILE A 181 17.28 -2.68 2.23
N LYS A 182 16.67 -3.48 3.12
CA LYS A 182 15.94 -2.96 4.29
C LYS A 182 16.84 -2.17 5.24
N ALA A 183 18.07 -2.63 5.48
CA ALA A 183 19.03 -1.89 6.30
C ALA A 183 19.44 -0.56 5.64
N LEU A 184 19.66 -0.55 4.31
CA LEU A 184 19.96 0.67 3.55
C LEU A 184 18.79 1.65 3.57
N GLN A 185 17.54 1.17 3.45
CA GLN A 185 16.35 2.01 3.57
C GLN A 185 16.20 2.59 4.98
N GLU A 186 16.48 1.80 6.02
CA GLU A 186 16.47 2.28 7.41
C GLU A 186 17.50 3.41 7.62
N ASP A 187 18.72 3.23 7.13
CA ASP A 187 19.77 4.26 7.16
C ASP A 187 19.39 5.51 6.36
N PHE A 188 18.78 5.32 5.18
CA PHE A 188 18.30 6.41 4.34
C PHE A 188 17.22 7.21 5.05
N PHE A 189 16.22 6.56 5.64
CA PHE A 189 15.19 7.25 6.42
C PHE A 189 15.75 7.96 7.66
N ALA A 190 16.79 7.41 8.29
CA ALA A 190 17.44 8.07 9.43
C ALA A 190 18.17 9.37 9.05
N THR A 191 18.60 9.49 7.79
CA THR A 191 19.42 10.62 7.27
C THR A 191 18.74 11.37 6.12
N GLN A 192 17.46 11.11 5.87
CA GLN A 192 16.71 11.57 4.71
C GLN A 192 16.73 13.10 4.52
N ASP A 193 16.87 13.86 5.61
CA ASP A 193 16.95 15.32 5.60
C ASP A 193 18.26 15.88 5.02
N GLU A 194 19.25 15.02 4.79
CA GLU A 194 20.49 15.31 4.09
C GLU A 194 20.39 15.03 2.57
N TRP A 195 19.47 14.15 2.16
CA TRP A 195 19.41 13.61 0.79
C TRP A 195 18.24 14.14 -0.03
N GLN A 196 17.04 14.18 0.57
CA GLN A 196 15.82 14.47 -0.15
C GLN A 196 15.60 15.98 -0.36
N LYS A 197 14.93 16.30 -1.46
CA LYS A 197 14.50 17.66 -1.81
C LYS A 197 13.07 17.62 -2.37
N PRO A 198 12.33 18.76 -2.38
CA PRO A 198 11.00 18.80 -2.95
C PRO A 198 10.97 18.45 -4.44
N ALA A 199 9.91 17.78 -4.86
CA ALA A 199 9.59 17.60 -6.27
C ALA A 199 9.29 18.96 -6.92
N GLU A 200 9.51 19.04 -8.24
CA GLU A 200 9.29 20.27 -9.00
C GLU A 200 7.84 20.77 -8.84
N LEU A 201 7.72 22.07 -8.50
CA LEU A 201 6.48 22.80 -8.23
C LEU A 201 5.65 22.34 -7.00
N ALA A 202 6.09 21.31 -6.27
CA ALA A 202 5.31 20.76 -5.16
C ALA A 202 5.03 21.80 -4.06
N VAL A 203 6.04 22.61 -3.71
CA VAL A 203 5.96 23.56 -2.60
C VAL A 203 4.95 24.67 -2.89
N GLU A 204 5.07 25.36 -4.03
CA GLU A 204 4.15 26.43 -4.39
C GLU A 204 2.73 25.93 -4.64
N THR A 205 2.57 24.76 -5.25
CA THR A 205 1.25 24.19 -5.54
C THR A 205 0.53 23.77 -4.26
N LEU A 206 1.22 23.09 -3.33
CA LEU A 206 0.62 22.72 -2.04
C LEU A 206 0.32 23.96 -1.19
N ALA A 207 1.19 24.97 -1.20
CA ALA A 207 0.91 26.24 -0.54
C ALA A 207 -0.32 26.96 -1.13
N ALA A 208 -0.53 26.86 -2.45
CA ALA A 208 -1.71 27.42 -3.11
C ALA A 208 -2.99 26.62 -2.81
N LEU A 209 -2.93 25.29 -2.82
CA LEU A 209 -4.06 24.41 -2.50
C LEU A 209 -4.44 24.50 -1.01
N GLY A 210 -3.47 24.66 -0.11
CA GLY A 210 -3.68 24.75 1.33
C GLY A 210 -4.45 26.00 1.78
N LYS A 211 -4.65 26.98 0.89
CA LYS A 211 -5.55 28.13 1.14
C LYS A 211 -7.01 27.72 1.15
N ASP A 212 -7.37 26.73 0.33
CA ASP A 212 -8.75 26.35 0.05
C ASP A 212 -9.12 24.95 0.58
N ALA A 213 -8.12 24.13 0.91
CA ALA A 213 -8.29 22.76 1.40
C ALA A 213 -7.41 22.47 2.62
N ASP A 214 -7.82 21.52 3.44
CA ASP A 214 -6.93 20.92 4.43
C ASP A 214 -5.99 19.95 3.70
N ILE A 215 -4.71 19.99 4.05
CA ILE A 215 -3.70 19.09 3.49
C ILE A 215 -3.15 18.22 4.61
N VAL A 216 -3.08 16.91 4.36
CA VAL A 216 -2.43 15.96 5.26
C VAL A 216 -1.44 15.12 4.46
N PHE A 217 -0.20 15.04 4.94
CA PHE A 217 0.78 14.11 4.43
C PHE A 217 0.59 12.73 5.04
N LEU A 218 0.55 11.70 4.22
CA LEU A 218 0.41 10.30 4.62
C LEU A 218 1.51 9.46 3.99
N THR A 219 2.57 9.23 4.74
CA THR A 219 3.79 8.54 4.26
C THR A 219 3.88 7.12 4.79
N ALA A 220 4.21 6.19 3.87
CA ALA A 220 4.51 4.80 4.19
C ALA A 220 5.95 4.69 4.74
N MET A 221 6.11 4.93 6.04
CA MET A 221 7.41 5.00 6.70
C MET A 221 7.28 4.59 8.16
N PRO A 222 8.28 3.89 8.74
CA PRO A 222 8.27 3.60 10.15
C PRO A 222 8.13 4.86 11.02
N PRO A 223 7.18 4.91 11.98
CA PRO A 223 6.89 6.14 12.73
C PRO A 223 8.08 6.74 13.49
N ARG A 224 9.10 5.94 13.82
CA ARG A 224 10.36 6.40 14.45
C ARG A 224 11.13 7.44 13.62
N HIS A 225 10.93 7.46 12.30
CA HIS A 225 11.57 8.42 11.39
C HIS A 225 10.74 9.70 11.18
N ALA A 226 9.55 9.78 11.77
CA ALA A 226 8.62 10.89 11.55
C ALA A 226 9.24 12.24 11.89
N GLU A 227 10.05 12.33 12.95
CA GLU A 227 10.64 13.60 13.37
C GLU A 227 11.68 14.13 12.37
N VAL A 228 12.51 13.24 11.80
CA VAL A 228 13.48 13.59 10.75
C VAL A 228 12.73 14.12 9.52
N ARG A 229 11.70 13.40 9.08
CA ARG A 229 10.83 13.81 7.98
C ARG A 229 10.16 15.16 8.24
N ARG A 230 9.66 15.42 9.45
CA ARG A 230 9.04 16.73 9.77
C ARG A 230 10.05 17.87 9.70
N ARG A 231 11.29 17.68 10.21
CA ARG A 231 12.35 18.71 10.08
C ARG A 231 12.69 18.99 8.63
N LEU A 232 12.76 17.95 7.80
CA LEU A 232 12.98 18.09 6.36
C LEU A 232 11.87 18.91 5.69
N LEU A 233 10.61 18.52 5.89
CA LEU A 233 9.46 19.21 5.29
C LEU A 233 9.38 20.68 5.75
N HIS A 234 9.56 20.94 7.05
CA HIS A 234 9.57 22.29 7.62
C HIS A 234 10.66 23.19 6.99
N ARG A 235 11.84 22.63 6.66
CA ARG A 235 12.92 23.38 5.98
C ARG A 235 12.46 24.01 4.66
N PHE A 236 11.47 23.41 4.00
CA PHE A 236 10.91 23.86 2.73
C PHE A 236 9.52 24.52 2.86
N GLY A 237 9.06 24.81 4.09
CA GLY A 237 7.76 25.44 4.35
C GLY A 237 6.56 24.50 4.12
N LEU A 238 6.78 23.19 4.16
CA LEU A 238 5.74 22.17 4.01
C LEU A 238 5.20 21.74 5.39
N ASP A 239 4.68 22.70 6.15
CA ASP A 239 4.29 22.53 7.57
C ASP A 239 2.95 21.82 7.80
N PHE A 240 2.41 21.17 6.77
CA PHE A 240 1.14 20.47 6.85
C PHE A 240 1.18 19.31 7.86
N PRO A 241 0.05 19.00 8.52
CA PRO A 241 -0.08 17.82 9.36
C PRO A 241 0.40 16.55 8.64
N MET A 242 1.10 15.67 9.36
CA MET A 242 1.68 14.45 8.79
C MET A 242 1.35 13.23 9.64
N VAL A 243 1.13 12.11 8.95
CA VAL A 243 0.98 10.77 9.49
C VAL A 243 2.03 9.88 8.84
N ALA A 244 2.91 9.29 9.65
CA ALA A 244 3.82 8.22 9.22
C ALA A 244 3.26 6.89 9.71
N THR A 245 3.14 5.92 8.81
CA THR A 245 2.60 4.59 9.14
C THR A 245 3.21 3.51 8.25
N GLU A 246 3.22 2.28 8.74
CA GLU A 246 3.53 1.07 7.96
C GLU A 246 2.25 0.31 7.54
N THR A 247 1.07 0.81 7.95
CA THR A 247 -0.24 0.24 7.60
C THR A 247 -0.71 0.71 6.23
N ALA A 248 -1.66 -0.02 5.64
CA ALA A 248 -2.34 0.41 4.43
C ALA A 248 -2.97 1.81 4.57
N LYS A 249 -2.93 2.60 3.48
CA LYS A 249 -3.36 4.00 3.49
C LYS A 249 -4.89 4.17 3.52
N GLY A 250 -5.64 3.26 2.90
CA GLY A 250 -7.10 3.35 2.81
C GLY A 250 -7.83 3.52 4.15
N PRO A 251 -7.61 2.65 5.15
CA PRO A 251 -8.20 2.81 6.48
C PRO A 251 -7.84 4.15 7.15
N VAL A 252 -6.60 4.62 6.97
CA VAL A 252 -6.13 5.90 7.54
C VAL A 252 -6.82 7.07 6.87
N VAL A 253 -6.91 7.07 5.53
CA VAL A 253 -7.65 8.10 4.77
C VAL A 253 -9.13 8.11 5.15
N ARG A 254 -9.75 6.94 5.33
CA ARG A 254 -11.15 6.84 5.78
C ARG A 254 -11.36 7.43 7.17
N ALA A 255 -10.44 7.17 8.10
CA ALA A 255 -10.46 7.71 9.45
C ALA A 255 -10.25 9.23 9.46
N LEU A 256 -9.28 9.73 8.69
CA LEU A 256 -9.04 11.17 8.48
C LEU A 256 -10.26 11.87 7.88
N HIS A 257 -10.87 11.28 6.84
CA HIS A 257 -12.03 11.86 6.20
C HIS A 257 -13.24 11.91 7.13
N GLY A 258 -13.41 10.89 7.97
CA GLY A 258 -14.50 10.80 8.94
C GLY A 258 -15.89 10.63 8.31
N GLY A 259 -15.99 10.47 6.99
CA GLY A 259 -17.27 10.41 6.27
C GLY A 259 -17.97 11.76 6.21
N ARG A 260 -17.21 12.85 6.34
CA ARG A 260 -17.71 14.21 6.17
C ARG A 260 -18.32 14.36 4.76
N PRO A 261 -19.37 15.17 4.59
CA PRO A 261 -19.95 15.45 3.28
C PRO A 261 -19.11 16.49 2.52
N LEU A 262 -17.81 16.23 2.40
CA LEU A 262 -16.83 17.11 1.77
C LEU A 262 -16.01 16.29 0.76
N PRO A 263 -15.48 16.90 -0.31
CA PRO A 263 -14.69 16.16 -1.28
C PRO A 263 -13.32 15.80 -0.73
N LEU A 264 -12.78 14.68 -1.22
CA LEU A 264 -11.46 14.18 -0.89
C LEU A 264 -10.66 13.90 -2.16
N ALA A 265 -9.43 14.41 -2.22
CA ALA A 265 -8.44 14.01 -3.22
C ALA A 265 -7.28 13.27 -2.54
N PHE A 266 -6.80 12.21 -3.17
CA PHE A 266 -5.67 11.41 -2.74
C PHE A 266 -4.62 11.38 -3.86
N VAL A 267 -3.39 11.77 -3.53
CA VAL A 267 -2.26 11.82 -4.47
C VAL A 267 -1.16 10.88 -3.99
N ASP A 268 -0.74 9.95 -4.84
CA ASP A 268 0.27 8.92 -4.53
C ASP A 268 0.94 8.49 -5.84
N ASP A 269 2.10 7.82 -5.80
CA ASP A 269 2.75 7.25 -6.98
C ASP A 269 2.43 5.75 -7.14
N ILE A 270 2.04 5.06 -6.06
CA ILE A 270 1.87 3.61 -6.00
C ILE A 270 0.40 3.20 -6.17
N HIS A 271 0.10 2.34 -7.15
CA HIS A 271 -1.28 1.94 -7.46
C HIS A 271 -1.96 1.14 -6.33
N SER A 272 -1.22 0.31 -5.59
CA SER A 272 -1.80 -0.45 -4.47
C SER A 272 -2.33 0.46 -3.36
N ASN A 273 -1.68 1.61 -3.11
CA ASN A 273 -2.17 2.63 -2.18
C ASN A 273 -3.50 3.23 -2.67
N HIS A 274 -3.59 3.58 -3.95
CA HIS A 274 -4.84 4.08 -4.54
C HIS A 274 -5.98 3.05 -4.46
N HIS A 275 -5.70 1.78 -4.76
CA HIS A 275 -6.71 0.72 -4.63
C HIS A 275 -7.18 0.57 -3.19
N SER A 276 -6.25 0.62 -2.22
CA SER A 276 -6.58 0.62 -0.80
C SER A 276 -7.50 1.80 -0.44
N VAL A 277 -7.21 3.01 -0.92
CA VAL A 277 -8.06 4.19 -0.68
C VAL A 277 -9.42 4.02 -1.34
N ARG A 278 -9.50 3.55 -2.58
CA ARG A 278 -10.75 3.32 -3.31
C ARG A 278 -11.69 2.37 -2.58
N GLU A 279 -11.16 1.28 -2.01
CA GLU A 279 -11.95 0.30 -1.26
C GLU A 279 -12.63 0.93 -0.01
N HIS A 280 -12.02 1.97 0.56
CA HIS A 280 -12.48 2.58 1.82
C HIS A 280 -13.19 3.93 1.63
N VAL A 281 -12.82 4.67 0.60
CA VAL A 281 -13.33 6.01 0.26
C VAL A 281 -13.59 6.07 -1.26
N PRO A 282 -14.68 5.44 -1.75
CA PRO A 282 -14.91 5.25 -3.19
C PRO A 282 -15.16 6.54 -3.97
N ASP A 283 -15.61 7.60 -3.29
CA ASP A 283 -15.87 8.92 -3.90
C ASP A 283 -14.63 9.81 -3.99
N ALA A 284 -13.47 9.33 -3.50
CA ALA A 284 -12.22 10.08 -3.56
C ALA A 284 -11.74 10.25 -5.01
N LEU A 285 -11.23 11.43 -5.33
CA LEU A 285 -10.37 11.61 -6.50
C LEU A 285 -9.03 10.91 -6.25
N LEU A 286 -8.67 9.95 -7.10
CA LEU A 286 -7.41 9.21 -7.03
C LEU A 286 -6.46 9.71 -8.13
N LEU A 287 -5.39 10.41 -7.75
CA LEU A 287 -4.41 10.98 -8.67
C LEU A 287 -3.05 10.29 -8.53
N ARG A 288 -2.62 9.62 -9.61
CA ARG A 288 -1.26 9.14 -9.70
C ARG A 288 -0.34 10.27 -10.12
N LEU A 289 0.60 10.65 -9.26
CA LEU A 289 1.65 11.63 -9.56
C LEU A 289 2.99 11.04 -9.15
N MET A 290 4.03 11.21 -9.97
CA MET A 290 5.36 10.69 -9.70
C MET A 290 6.41 11.67 -10.22
N ALA A 291 7.39 12.06 -9.40
CA ALA A 291 8.42 13.01 -9.83
C ALA A 291 9.38 12.39 -10.87
N ASN A 292 9.78 11.14 -10.68
CA ASN A 292 10.72 10.43 -11.54
C ASN A 292 10.04 9.85 -12.78
N GLN A 293 10.25 10.52 -13.92
CA GLN A 293 9.66 10.14 -15.20
C GLN A 293 10.21 8.83 -15.78
N VAL A 294 11.45 8.46 -15.43
CA VAL A 294 12.08 7.20 -15.90
C VAL A 294 11.36 6.00 -15.29
N PHE A 295 11.13 6.03 -13.98
CA PHE A 295 10.38 4.98 -13.32
C PHE A 295 8.89 5.02 -13.66
N LEU A 296 8.31 6.21 -13.82
CA LEU A 296 6.92 6.35 -14.26
C LEU A 296 6.66 5.66 -15.62
N ALA A 297 7.61 5.73 -16.55
CA ALA A 297 7.51 5.06 -17.84
C ALA A 297 7.48 3.53 -17.74
N MET A 298 7.95 2.96 -16.62
CA MET A 298 7.93 1.53 -16.32
C MET A 298 6.76 1.14 -15.39
N ALA A 299 6.01 2.11 -14.87
CA ALA A 299 4.88 1.86 -13.99
C ALA A 299 3.81 1.04 -14.75
N PRO A 300 3.14 0.09 -14.07
CA PRO A 300 2.07 -0.67 -14.70
C PRO A 300 0.90 0.23 -15.11
N ASP A 301 -0.09 -0.32 -15.81
CA ASP A 301 -1.33 0.43 -16.05
C ASP A 301 -2.01 0.73 -14.70
N PRO A 302 -2.31 2.00 -14.38
CA PRO A 302 -3.03 2.38 -13.16
C PRO A 302 -4.51 1.90 -13.15
N GLY A 303 -5.06 1.50 -14.30
CA GLY A 303 -6.46 1.11 -14.43
C GLY A 303 -7.43 2.29 -14.47
N GLU A 304 -8.73 2.00 -14.63
CA GLU A 304 -9.74 2.99 -15.02
C GLU A 304 -10.00 4.11 -13.98
N HIS A 305 -9.81 3.81 -12.70
CA HIS A 305 -10.23 4.71 -11.61
C HIS A 305 -9.12 5.60 -11.07
N ILE A 306 -7.88 5.38 -11.50
CA ILE A 306 -6.71 6.14 -11.04
C ILE A 306 -6.33 7.08 -12.18
N ILE A 307 -6.42 8.39 -11.92
CA ILE A 307 -6.21 9.42 -12.93
C ILE A 307 -4.74 9.82 -12.93
N PRO A 308 -3.99 9.64 -14.04
CA PRO A 308 -2.62 10.11 -14.13
C PRO A 308 -2.57 11.63 -14.16
N ALA A 309 -1.71 12.22 -13.33
CA ALA A 309 -1.29 13.61 -13.43
C ALA A 309 0.14 13.67 -14.00
N HIS A 310 0.37 14.59 -14.95
CA HIS A 310 1.68 14.73 -15.58
C HIS A 310 2.71 15.43 -14.67
N ASP A 311 2.25 16.43 -13.93
CA ASP A 311 3.05 17.25 -13.02
C ASP A 311 2.12 17.86 -11.95
N TRP A 312 2.70 18.62 -11.01
CA TRP A 312 1.93 19.30 -9.98
C TRP A 312 0.95 20.35 -10.51
N ARG A 313 1.19 20.97 -11.67
CA ARG A 313 0.22 21.91 -12.28
C ARG A 313 -1.01 21.18 -12.78
N ASP A 314 -0.83 20.01 -13.40
CA ASP A 314 -1.93 19.16 -13.82
C ASP A 314 -2.69 18.59 -12.63
N ALA A 315 -1.97 18.14 -11.60
CA ALA A 315 -2.58 17.71 -10.34
C ALA A 315 -3.44 18.83 -9.72
N GLU A 316 -2.90 20.06 -9.62
CA GLU A 316 -3.64 21.21 -9.08
C GLU A 316 -4.95 21.45 -9.84
N ARG A 317 -4.91 21.51 -11.17
CA ARG A 317 -6.11 21.73 -11.99
C ARG A 317 -7.17 20.66 -11.73
N ARG A 318 -6.76 19.38 -11.67
CA ARG A 318 -7.67 18.24 -11.46
C ARG A 318 -8.26 18.25 -10.05
N ILE A 319 -7.46 18.56 -9.04
CA ILE A 319 -7.90 18.67 -7.64
C ILE A 319 -8.94 19.79 -7.52
N ARG A 320 -8.64 20.99 -8.04
CA ARG A 320 -9.57 22.12 -7.99
C ARG A 320 -10.88 21.82 -8.71
N ALA A 321 -10.82 21.26 -9.91
CA ALA A 321 -12.01 20.86 -10.66
C ALA A 321 -12.87 19.83 -9.91
N HIS A 322 -12.24 18.85 -9.24
CA HIS A 322 -12.97 17.89 -8.41
C HIS A 322 -13.66 18.57 -7.22
N PHE A 323 -12.96 19.43 -6.48
CA PHE A 323 -13.53 20.15 -5.34
C PHE A 323 -14.69 21.07 -5.76
N GLU A 324 -14.55 21.80 -6.87
CA GLU A 324 -15.61 22.64 -7.43
C GLU A 324 -16.83 21.81 -7.86
N SER A 325 -16.62 20.66 -8.50
CA SER A 325 -17.71 19.78 -8.94
C SER A 325 -18.53 19.18 -7.79
N PHE A 326 -17.92 19.07 -6.60
CA PHE A 326 -18.58 18.55 -5.42
C PHE A 326 -19.42 19.63 -4.72
N ALA A 327 -18.97 20.89 -4.72
CA ALA A 327 -19.73 22.01 -4.15
C ALA A 327 -21.08 22.25 -4.85
N GLY A 328 -21.25 21.74 -6.08
CA GLY A 328 -22.50 21.79 -6.84
C GLY A 328 -23.44 20.59 -6.65
N ARG A 329 -23.12 19.63 -5.77
CA ARG A 329 -23.94 18.42 -5.50
C ARG A 329 -24.87 18.59 -4.31
#